data_AF-A0AA48GSL5-F1
#
_entry.id   AF-A0AA48GSL5-F1
#
_cell.length_a   1.000
_cell.length_b   1.000
_cell.length_c   1.000
_cell.angle_alpha   90.00
_cell.angle_beta   90.00
_cell.angle_gamma   90.00
#
_symmetry.space_group_name_H-M   'P 1'
#
loop_
_entity.id
_entity.type
_entity.pdbx_description
1 polymer ?
#
loop_
_entity_poly.entity_id
_entity_poly.type
_entity_poly.pdbx_seq_one_letter_code
_entity_poly.pdbx_strand_id
1 'polypeptide(L)'
;MRSPLVTLLVLGLAGLPAAAGRPPLPEAALAALKQSEEGRIQSASHDLHGRRAGLGLDSRHSFVLRGARTDEFGETHARFRQHFRGVPVWEGDAVTHTDASGAHKAPTLAVFQRIEISTEPSLEAAEALAAAHGDLAPQGAYANDPTAELVVVPRTYRALKAGAKAASLEHAAASELEDRVLEYALAWHVHTELENGAEETRHTDYLFNAHTGALIKKWSTLHTAGKPGGKTTLTAEKTTGNSQWYGQVTLDTAWTGSTHQLSDLTRPASGSNTTYNLANKTSGTGTAYTDADGVWGDGTWYSSSTLSTTGPTGQTAAVDAHRGLQATWDFYKSVFGRIGIDNKGRSAYSRVHYSRSYDNAFWSDSCFCMTYGDGNSSGSHGEADLDTVGHEVSHGVCAAEANLTYSGESGGLNEASSDILGTMVEFWVLGGMPAGTIPGSPAGSTTANGGKYANYKLFENSWAHAYPNDALRWMHKPSRDGASPDFWSSSLASLDVHYSSGVANHWFYLLAFGGGNDPYTDSKGETSPVYTGTTAPTPIGNDKAARIWYKALCDYMTSGTTYAGARTATLAAAAALYGSASAEYKAVGDAWTAVNVK
;
A
#
# COMPACT_ATOMS: atom_id res chain seq x y z
N MET A 1 1.74 -81.04 -0.22
CA MET A 1 2.60 -79.84 -0.31
C MET A 1 1.99 -78.93 -1.37
N ARG A 2 1.36 -77.84 -0.96
CA ARG A 2 0.72 -76.84 -1.85
C ARG A 2 1.44 -75.51 -1.65
N SER A 3 2.01 -74.96 -2.72
CA SER A 3 2.64 -73.64 -2.76
C SER A 3 1.57 -72.53 -2.71
N PRO A 4 1.80 -71.39 -2.04
CA PRO A 4 0.96 -70.22 -2.21
C PRO A 4 1.54 -69.28 -3.28
N LEU A 5 0.64 -68.75 -4.11
CA LEU A 5 0.86 -67.64 -5.03
C LEU A 5 1.20 -66.37 -4.23
N VAL A 6 2.18 -65.60 -4.73
CA VAL A 6 2.44 -64.22 -4.30
C VAL A 6 1.72 -63.29 -5.28
N THR A 7 0.70 -62.58 -4.79
CA THR A 7 -0.01 -61.52 -5.51
C THR A 7 0.84 -60.24 -5.49
N LEU A 8 1.20 -59.73 -6.67
CA LEU A 8 1.92 -58.47 -6.84
C LEU A 8 0.93 -57.31 -6.64
N LEU A 9 1.07 -56.55 -5.55
CA LEU A 9 0.30 -55.35 -5.29
C LEU A 9 0.91 -54.18 -6.07
N VAL A 10 0.23 -53.72 -7.12
CA VAL A 10 0.56 -52.46 -7.82
C VAL A 10 0.15 -51.32 -6.90
N LEU A 11 1.11 -50.67 -6.23
CA LEU A 11 0.87 -49.38 -5.58
C LEU A 11 0.65 -48.32 -6.66
N GLY A 12 -0.58 -47.83 -6.75
CA GLY A 12 -0.87 -46.61 -7.49
C GLY A 12 -0.07 -45.44 -6.93
N LEU A 13 0.58 -44.71 -7.83
CA LEU A 13 1.14 -43.39 -7.56
C LEU A 13 -0.01 -42.46 -7.13
N ALA A 14 -0.22 -42.34 -5.82
CA ALA A 14 -1.03 -41.27 -5.27
C ALA A 14 -0.37 -39.94 -5.66
N GLY A 15 -1.15 -39.05 -6.28
CA GLY A 15 -0.70 -37.70 -6.61
C GLY A 15 -0.12 -37.03 -5.37
N LEU A 16 1.06 -36.43 -5.53
CA LEU A 16 1.66 -35.60 -4.50
C LEU A 16 0.64 -34.52 -4.09
N PRO A 17 0.36 -34.33 -2.79
CA PRO A 17 -0.47 -33.22 -2.35
C PRO A 17 0.15 -31.92 -2.85
N ALA A 18 -0.70 -30.98 -3.30
CA ALA A 18 -0.28 -29.61 -3.57
C ALA A 18 0.58 -29.13 -2.40
N ALA A 19 1.80 -28.67 -2.67
CA ALA A 19 2.74 -28.28 -1.63
C ALA A 19 2.06 -27.23 -0.73
N ALA A 20 1.71 -27.64 0.49
CA ALA A 20 1.31 -26.68 1.52
C ALA A 20 2.47 -25.69 1.69
N GLY A 21 2.17 -24.39 1.78
CA GLY A 21 3.18 -23.37 2.01
C GLY A 21 4.06 -23.71 3.20
N ARG A 22 5.27 -23.14 3.24
CA ARG A 22 6.19 -23.34 4.36
C ARG A 22 5.43 -23.02 5.67
N PRO A 23 5.44 -23.90 6.69
CA PRO A 23 4.74 -23.61 7.94
C PRO A 23 5.47 -22.51 8.72
N PRO A 24 4.73 -21.62 9.43
CA PRO A 24 5.33 -20.62 10.29
C PRO A 24 6.05 -21.27 11.48
N LEU A 25 6.99 -20.56 12.09
CA LEU A 25 7.64 -20.99 13.33
C LEU A 25 6.64 -20.96 14.51
N PRO A 26 6.83 -21.82 15.53
CA PRO A 26 6.04 -21.73 16.76
C PRO A 26 6.17 -20.36 17.42
N GLU A 27 5.09 -19.88 18.04
CA GLU A 27 5.02 -18.55 18.65
C GLU A 27 6.14 -18.29 19.67
N ALA A 28 6.48 -19.28 20.50
CA ALA A 28 7.59 -19.16 21.45
C ALA A 28 8.95 -18.95 20.78
N ALA A 29 9.19 -19.60 19.63
CA ALA A 29 10.42 -19.41 18.86
C ALA A 29 10.45 -18.02 18.22
N LEU A 30 9.33 -17.56 17.65
CA LEU A 30 9.21 -16.20 17.12
C LEU A 30 9.41 -15.13 18.20
N ALA A 31 8.85 -15.33 19.39
CA ALA A 31 9.02 -14.43 20.52
C ALA A 31 10.50 -14.31 20.94
N ALA A 32 11.24 -15.43 21.00
CA ALA A 32 12.66 -15.44 21.28
C ALA A 32 13.48 -14.72 20.19
N LEU A 33 13.13 -14.91 18.92
CA LEU A 33 13.78 -14.22 17.81
C LEU A 33 13.50 -12.70 17.84
N LYS A 34 12.27 -12.29 18.18
CA LYS A 34 11.93 -10.87 18.36
C LYS A 34 12.69 -10.23 19.53
N GLN A 35 12.91 -10.97 20.63
CA GLN A 35 13.73 -10.48 21.75
C GLN A 35 15.21 -10.28 21.39
N SER A 36 15.70 -10.98 20.36
CA SER A 36 17.09 -10.84 19.87
C SER A 36 17.21 -9.96 18.62
N GLU A 37 16.12 -9.32 18.19
CA GLU A 37 16.06 -8.58 16.93
C GLU A 37 17.10 -7.45 16.86
N GLU A 38 17.33 -6.71 17.95
CA GLU A 38 18.34 -5.66 18.01
C GLU A 38 19.75 -6.19 17.71
N GLY A 39 20.15 -7.33 18.30
CA GLY A 39 21.45 -7.94 18.04
C GLY A 39 21.57 -8.46 16.61
N ARG A 40 20.48 -8.98 16.04
CA ARG A 40 20.43 -9.42 14.64
C ARG A 40 20.57 -8.24 13.67
N ILE A 41 19.93 -7.12 13.96
CA ILE A 41 20.05 -5.87 13.20
C ILE A 41 21.50 -5.35 13.26
N GLN A 42 22.12 -5.33 14.45
CA GLN A 42 23.51 -4.90 14.61
C GLN A 42 24.46 -5.78 13.79
N SER A 43 24.29 -7.11 13.83
CA SER A 43 25.06 -8.05 13.00
C SER A 43 24.87 -7.79 11.50
N ALA A 44 23.62 -7.64 11.07
CA ALA A 44 23.29 -7.38 9.66
C ALA A 44 23.85 -6.03 9.17
N SER A 45 23.80 -4.99 10.02
CA SER A 45 24.43 -3.70 9.75
C SER A 45 25.94 -3.83 9.58
N HIS A 46 26.61 -4.59 10.45
CA HIS A 46 28.04 -4.85 10.33
C HIS A 46 28.37 -5.56 9.01
N ASP A 47 27.64 -6.64 8.67
CA ASP A 47 27.82 -7.38 7.42
C ASP A 47 27.63 -6.47 6.19
N LEU A 48 26.56 -5.68 6.16
CA LEU A 48 26.28 -4.74 5.08
C LEU A 48 27.40 -3.69 4.92
N HIS A 49 27.90 -3.12 6.02
CA HIS A 49 29.03 -2.18 5.99
C HIS A 49 30.34 -2.83 5.55
N GLY A 50 30.55 -4.11 5.89
CA GLY A 50 31.68 -4.91 5.42
C GLY A 50 31.65 -5.18 3.92
N ARG A 51 30.46 -5.24 3.32
CA ARG A 51 30.25 -5.44 1.87
C ARG A 51 30.47 -4.19 1.02
N ARG A 52 30.58 -2.99 1.61
CA ARG A 52 30.66 -1.70 0.88
C ARG A 52 31.62 -1.72 -0.32
N ALA A 53 32.85 -2.19 -0.12
CA ALA A 53 33.85 -2.22 -1.19
C ALA A 53 33.41 -3.10 -2.38
N GLY A 54 32.79 -4.25 -2.11
CA GLY A 54 32.22 -5.13 -3.14
C GLY A 54 31.00 -4.55 -3.86
N LEU A 55 30.34 -3.57 -3.25
CA LEU A 55 29.22 -2.80 -3.81
C LEU A 55 29.68 -1.54 -4.56
N GLY A 56 30.99 -1.32 -4.71
CA GLY A 56 31.52 -0.09 -5.32
C GLY A 56 31.37 1.16 -4.42
N LEU A 57 31.18 0.94 -3.12
CA LEU A 57 31.05 1.98 -2.10
C LEU A 57 32.34 2.08 -1.28
N ASP A 58 32.67 3.28 -0.82
CA ASP A 58 33.86 3.56 -0.03
C ASP A 58 33.53 4.00 1.40
N SER A 59 34.55 4.46 2.14
CA SER A 59 34.40 4.91 3.53
C SER A 59 33.50 6.13 3.71
N ARG A 60 33.22 6.89 2.64
CA ARG A 60 32.28 8.03 2.66
C ARG A 60 30.84 7.56 2.64
N HIS A 61 30.57 6.31 2.30
CA HIS A 61 29.23 5.75 2.26
C HIS A 61 28.90 5.00 3.56
N SER A 62 27.69 5.15 4.06
CA SER A 62 27.18 4.43 5.23
C SER A 62 25.73 4.00 5.03
N PHE A 63 25.24 3.15 5.93
CA PHE A 63 23.87 2.67 5.94
C PHE A 63 23.23 2.95 7.30
N VAL A 64 22.10 3.66 7.29
CA VAL A 64 21.36 4.01 8.52
C VAL A 64 20.06 3.23 8.56
N LEU A 65 19.79 2.54 9.66
CA LEU A 65 18.59 1.74 9.84
C LEU A 65 17.34 2.63 9.77
N ARG A 66 16.38 2.23 8.93
CA ARG A 66 15.03 2.81 8.87
C ARG A 66 14.02 2.01 9.68
N GLY A 67 14.15 0.69 9.66
CA GLY A 67 13.25 -0.22 10.35
C GLY A 67 13.67 -1.66 10.16
N ALA A 68 13.06 -2.53 10.94
CA ALA A 68 13.23 -3.97 10.80
C ALA A 68 11.95 -4.69 11.19
N ARG A 69 11.77 -5.88 10.63
CA ARG A 69 10.74 -6.82 11.06
C ARG A 69 11.27 -8.24 11.01
N THR A 70 10.82 -9.06 11.95
CA THR A 70 11.00 -10.51 11.91
C THR A 70 9.71 -11.17 11.42
N ASP A 71 9.79 -11.89 10.31
CA ASP A 71 8.66 -12.56 9.66
C ASP A 71 8.22 -13.83 10.40
N GLU A 72 7.13 -14.44 9.94
CA GLU A 72 6.56 -15.66 10.51
C GLU A 72 7.46 -16.90 10.37
N PHE A 73 8.50 -16.84 9.54
CA PHE A 73 9.51 -17.90 9.39
C PHE A 73 10.78 -17.64 10.20
N GLY A 74 10.79 -16.57 10.99
CA GLY A 74 11.91 -16.15 11.83
C GLY A 74 13.01 -15.43 11.07
N GLU A 75 12.79 -15.02 9.83
CA GLU A 75 13.73 -14.20 9.06
C GLU A 75 13.61 -12.74 9.49
N THR A 76 14.72 -12.13 9.89
CA THR A 76 14.79 -10.69 10.18
C THR A 76 15.19 -9.94 8.93
N HIS A 77 14.30 -9.04 8.50
CA HIS A 77 14.49 -8.11 7.41
C HIS A 77 14.80 -6.74 8.00
N ALA A 78 16.02 -6.24 7.81
CA ALA A 78 16.41 -4.91 8.28
C ALA A 78 16.67 -3.98 7.09
N ARG A 79 15.99 -2.84 7.10
CA ARG A 79 15.95 -1.85 6.02
C ARG A 79 16.86 -0.69 6.36
N PHE A 80 17.73 -0.32 5.45
CA PHE A 80 18.71 0.75 5.63
C PHE A 80 18.63 1.76 4.48
N ARG A 81 18.75 3.04 4.81
CA ARG A 81 18.96 4.12 3.84
C ARG A 81 20.46 4.34 3.66
N GLN A 82 20.90 4.34 2.42
CA GLN A 82 22.26 4.71 2.04
C GLN A 82 22.50 6.20 2.34
N HIS A 83 23.69 6.51 2.85
CA HIS A 83 24.16 7.87 3.06
C HIS A 83 25.53 8.06 2.40
N PHE A 84 25.83 9.27 1.95
CA PHE A 84 27.13 9.71 1.47
C PHE A 84 27.57 10.93 2.27
N ARG A 85 28.71 10.84 2.97
CA ARG A 85 29.22 11.84 3.91
C ARG A 85 28.19 12.32 4.93
N GLY A 86 27.35 11.39 5.41
CA GLY A 86 26.28 11.68 6.36
C GLY A 86 25.02 12.28 5.76
N VAL A 87 24.99 12.59 4.46
CA VAL A 87 23.78 13.03 3.75
C VAL A 87 23.06 11.82 3.16
N PRO A 88 21.75 11.65 3.38
CA PRO A 88 21.00 10.55 2.80
C PRO A 88 21.00 10.59 1.27
N VAL A 89 21.05 9.41 0.65
CA VAL A 89 20.91 9.25 -0.79
C VAL A 89 19.45 8.95 -1.11
N TRP A 90 18.85 9.77 -1.98
CA TRP A 90 17.48 9.58 -2.46
C TRP A 90 17.35 8.23 -3.18
N GLU A 91 16.33 7.44 -2.78
CA GLU A 91 16.09 6.07 -3.25
C GLU A 91 17.26 5.08 -3.04
N GLY A 92 18.28 5.50 -2.30
CA GLY A 92 19.40 4.66 -1.92
C GLY A 92 19.01 3.76 -0.75
N ASP A 93 18.69 2.50 -1.01
CA ASP A 93 18.21 1.55 0.00
C ASP A 93 18.96 0.22 -0.03
N ALA A 94 18.98 -0.45 1.13
CA ALA A 94 19.37 -1.84 1.25
C ALA A 94 18.45 -2.56 2.25
N VAL A 95 18.02 -3.77 1.92
CA VAL A 95 17.31 -4.67 2.84
C VAL A 95 18.18 -5.89 3.08
N THR A 96 18.64 -6.07 4.30
CA THR A 96 19.37 -7.26 4.70
C THR A 96 18.40 -8.35 5.16
N HIS A 97 18.76 -9.60 4.89
CA HIS A 97 17.96 -10.78 5.15
C HIS A 97 18.74 -11.71 6.08
N THR A 98 18.28 -11.94 7.30
CA THR A 98 18.94 -12.82 8.27
C THR A 98 18.01 -13.94 8.66
N ASP A 99 18.36 -15.19 8.35
CA ASP A 99 17.49 -16.33 8.66
C ASP A 99 17.39 -16.63 10.15
N ALA A 100 16.48 -17.52 10.54
CA ALA A 100 16.23 -17.89 11.93
C ALA A 100 17.45 -18.47 12.67
N SER A 101 18.49 -18.94 11.96
CA SER A 101 19.75 -19.40 12.56
C SER A 101 20.76 -18.27 12.81
N GLY A 102 20.48 -17.07 12.28
CA GLY A 102 21.38 -15.92 12.30
C GLY A 102 22.26 -15.79 11.05
N ALA A 103 22.06 -16.65 10.04
CA ALA A 103 22.86 -16.59 8.82
C ALA A 103 22.35 -15.48 7.88
N HIS A 104 23.28 -14.68 7.35
CA HIS A 104 22.99 -13.62 6.39
C HIS A 104 22.78 -14.20 4.98
N LYS A 105 21.65 -13.84 4.35
CA LYS A 105 21.34 -14.11 2.94
C LYS A 105 21.77 -12.94 2.07
N ALA A 106 21.64 -13.09 0.76
CA ALA A 106 21.85 -12.00 -0.18
C ALA A 106 20.91 -10.83 0.14
N PRO A 107 21.42 -9.59 0.31
CA PRO A 107 20.60 -8.42 0.53
C PRO A 107 19.83 -8.02 -0.74
N THR A 108 18.68 -7.38 -0.56
CA THR A 108 18.06 -6.60 -1.63
C THR A 108 18.73 -5.22 -1.67
N LEU A 109 19.20 -4.79 -2.84
CA LEU A 109 20.07 -3.62 -2.98
C LEU A 109 19.54 -2.66 -4.04
N ALA A 110 19.38 -1.40 -3.66
CA ALA A 110 19.18 -0.25 -4.53
C ALA A 110 20.20 0.82 -4.12
N VAL A 111 21.50 0.54 -4.36
CA VAL A 111 22.60 1.40 -3.89
C VAL A 111 23.26 2.16 -5.04
N PHE A 112 23.63 3.41 -4.77
CA PHE A 112 24.28 4.30 -5.71
C PHE A 112 25.78 4.42 -5.44
N GLN A 113 26.59 4.31 -6.47
CA GLN A 113 28.05 4.20 -6.38
C GLN A 113 28.73 5.36 -7.10
N ARG A 114 30.00 5.63 -6.79
CA ARG A 114 30.81 6.70 -7.43
C ARG A 114 30.20 8.10 -7.27
N ILE A 115 29.63 8.37 -6.09
CA ILE A 115 29.16 9.72 -5.74
C ILE A 115 30.39 10.60 -5.50
N GLU A 116 30.55 11.65 -6.32
CA GLU A 116 31.70 12.57 -6.30
C GLU A 116 31.23 14.03 -6.31
N ILE A 117 30.40 14.40 -5.34
CA ILE A 117 29.89 15.76 -5.18
C ILE A 117 30.24 16.36 -3.81
N SER A 118 30.13 17.69 -3.70
CA SER A 118 30.10 18.35 -2.40
C SER A 118 28.79 18.02 -1.67
N THR A 119 28.86 17.87 -0.36
CA THR A 119 27.68 17.76 0.52
C THR A 119 27.41 19.03 1.31
N GLU A 120 28.19 20.09 1.05
CA GLU A 120 27.99 21.42 1.63
C GLU A 120 27.07 22.22 0.71
N PRO A 121 25.83 22.57 1.14
CA PRO A 121 24.92 23.35 0.31
C PRO A 121 25.42 24.80 0.16
N SER A 122 25.06 25.46 -0.95
CA SER A 122 25.31 26.90 -1.12
C SER A 122 24.07 27.76 -0.85
N LEU A 123 22.90 27.12 -0.80
CA LEU A 123 21.63 27.71 -0.42
C LEU A 123 21.14 27.07 0.87
N GLU A 124 20.58 27.90 1.75
CA GLU A 124 20.00 27.46 3.01
C GLU A 124 18.64 26.80 2.81
N ALA A 125 18.23 25.95 3.76
CA ALA A 125 16.90 25.32 3.73
C ALA A 125 15.75 26.33 3.59
N ALA A 126 15.89 27.51 4.22
CA ALA A 126 14.91 28.58 4.17
C ALA A 126 14.68 29.12 2.74
N GLU A 127 15.70 29.11 1.89
CA GLU A 127 15.59 29.54 0.49
C GLU A 127 14.81 28.54 -0.34
N ALA A 128 15.03 27.23 -0.12
CA ALA A 128 14.26 26.17 -0.78
C ALA A 128 12.78 26.18 -0.32
N LEU A 129 12.54 26.40 0.98
CA LEU A 129 11.18 26.57 1.53
C LEU A 129 10.48 27.78 0.92
N ALA A 130 11.18 28.91 0.77
CA ALA A 130 10.64 30.10 0.11
C ALA A 130 10.33 29.86 -1.37
N ALA A 131 11.16 29.09 -2.08
CA ALA A 131 10.91 28.70 -3.47
C ALA A 131 9.65 27.83 -3.60
N ALA A 132 9.49 26.81 -2.73
CA ALA A 132 8.27 25.99 -2.68
C ALA A 132 7.02 26.83 -2.37
N HIS A 133 7.13 27.75 -1.41
CA HIS A 133 6.03 28.67 -1.07
C HIS A 133 5.65 29.57 -2.24
N GLY A 134 6.63 30.10 -2.96
CA GLY A 134 6.40 30.93 -4.15
C GLY A 134 5.74 30.16 -5.29
N ASP A 135 6.13 28.90 -5.52
CA ASP A 135 5.53 28.04 -6.55
C ASP A 135 4.08 27.66 -6.22
N LEU A 136 3.78 27.37 -4.94
CA LEU A 136 2.43 27.02 -4.49
C LEU A 136 1.49 28.22 -4.41
N ALA A 137 2.02 29.40 -4.08
CA ALA A 137 1.27 30.64 -3.84
C ALA A 137 0.03 30.42 -2.94
N PRO A 138 0.23 29.91 -1.70
CA PRO A 138 -0.88 29.48 -0.87
C PRO A 138 -1.77 30.66 -0.44
N GLN A 139 -3.09 30.44 -0.40
CA GLN A 139 -4.07 31.45 0.04
C GLN A 139 -4.25 31.45 1.56
N GLY A 140 -3.76 30.41 2.24
CA GLY A 140 -3.82 30.26 3.69
C GLY A 140 -2.53 29.68 4.27
N ALA A 141 -2.57 29.34 5.55
CA ALA A 141 -1.46 28.66 6.21
C ALA A 141 -1.30 27.23 5.68
N TYR A 142 -0.11 26.67 5.87
CA TYR A 142 0.09 25.23 5.70
C TYR A 142 -0.64 24.44 6.80
N ALA A 143 -1.07 23.23 6.47
CA ALA A 143 -1.72 22.32 7.41
C ALA A 143 -0.73 21.82 8.48
N ASN A 144 0.53 21.60 8.10
CA ASN A 144 1.69 21.41 8.97
C ASN A 144 2.87 22.27 8.50
N ASP A 145 3.82 22.53 9.41
CA ASP A 145 5.05 23.26 9.07
C ASP A 145 5.80 22.54 7.93
N PRO A 146 6.07 23.22 6.80
CA PRO A 146 6.85 22.63 5.72
C PRO A 146 8.24 22.18 6.20
N THR A 147 8.72 21.06 5.67
CA THR A 147 10.03 20.50 6.06
C THR A 147 11.02 20.57 4.91
N ALA A 148 12.31 20.57 5.23
CA ALA A 148 13.40 20.53 4.26
C ALA A 148 14.52 19.59 4.75
N GLU A 149 14.80 18.53 3.98
CA GLU A 149 15.91 17.58 4.23
C GLU A 149 16.95 17.71 3.12
N LEU A 150 18.24 17.79 3.47
CA LEU A 150 19.31 17.74 2.49
C LEU A 150 19.52 16.30 2.01
N VAL A 151 19.51 16.07 0.69
CA VAL A 151 19.62 14.74 0.08
C VAL A 151 20.60 14.75 -1.10
N VAL A 152 21.28 13.63 -1.33
CA VAL A 152 22.00 13.35 -2.58
C VAL A 152 21.03 12.68 -3.55
N VAL A 153 20.75 13.33 -4.68
CA VAL A 153 19.81 12.85 -5.69
C VAL A 153 20.58 12.29 -6.89
N PRO A 154 20.44 10.98 -7.20
CA PRO A 154 20.87 10.44 -8.46
C PRO A 154 19.93 10.91 -9.57
N ARG A 155 20.42 11.68 -10.53
CA ARG A 155 19.69 11.97 -11.76
C ARG A 155 19.93 10.82 -12.72
N THR A 156 18.88 10.04 -12.98
CA THR A 156 18.99 8.85 -13.82
C THR A 156 18.38 9.07 -15.19
N TYR A 157 18.77 8.21 -16.12
CA TYR A 157 18.12 8.06 -17.42
C TYR A 157 17.95 6.58 -17.73
N ARG A 158 16.87 6.26 -18.45
CA ARG A 158 16.58 4.88 -18.84
C ARG A 158 17.44 4.46 -20.01
N ALA A 159 18.05 3.28 -19.91
CA ALA A 159 18.92 2.72 -20.93
C ALA A 159 18.62 1.23 -21.15
N LEU A 160 18.96 0.73 -22.34
CA LEU A 160 19.02 -0.71 -22.58
C LEU A 160 20.19 -1.31 -21.77
N LYS A 161 19.93 -2.42 -21.09
CA LYS A 161 20.97 -3.26 -20.50
C LYS A 161 21.93 -3.75 -21.57
N ALA A 162 23.19 -3.94 -21.19
CA ALA A 162 24.16 -4.58 -22.07
C ALA A 162 23.66 -5.98 -22.47
N GLY A 163 23.55 -6.23 -23.78
CA GLY A 163 23.01 -7.49 -24.31
C GLY A 163 21.48 -7.59 -24.41
N ALA A 164 20.75 -6.47 -24.21
CA ALA A 164 19.33 -6.41 -24.53
C ALA A 164 19.07 -6.81 -25.99
N LYS A 165 17.98 -7.54 -26.23
CA LYS A 165 17.56 -7.96 -27.57
C LYS A 165 16.78 -6.87 -28.28
N ALA A 166 16.10 -6.02 -27.52
CA ALA A 166 15.33 -4.92 -28.07
C ALA A 166 16.20 -3.89 -28.81
N ALA A 167 15.71 -3.43 -29.96
CA ALA A 167 16.40 -2.47 -30.81
C ALA A 167 16.35 -1.02 -30.28
N SER A 168 15.44 -0.74 -29.34
CA SER A 168 15.18 0.60 -28.78
C SER A 168 14.46 0.50 -27.44
N LEU A 169 14.47 1.57 -26.63
CA LEU A 169 13.74 1.64 -25.35
C LEU A 169 12.25 1.35 -25.49
N GLU A 170 11.62 1.85 -26.55
CA GLU A 170 10.18 1.69 -26.81
C GLU A 170 9.75 0.22 -26.93
N HIS A 171 10.63 -0.61 -27.51
CA HIS A 171 10.37 -2.03 -27.81
C HIS A 171 10.95 -2.97 -26.75
N ALA A 172 11.63 -2.43 -25.73
CA ALA A 172 12.29 -3.22 -24.70
C ALA A 172 11.28 -3.75 -23.69
N ALA A 173 11.46 -4.98 -23.24
CA ALA A 173 10.76 -5.45 -22.05
C ALA A 173 11.34 -4.79 -20.78
N ALA A 174 10.57 -4.73 -19.70
CA ALA A 174 11.00 -4.11 -18.45
C ALA A 174 12.34 -4.66 -17.92
N SER A 175 12.59 -5.97 -18.03
CA SER A 175 13.88 -6.57 -17.64
C SER A 175 15.05 -6.21 -18.53
N GLU A 176 14.82 -5.75 -19.76
CA GLU A 176 15.88 -5.31 -20.68
C GLU A 176 16.28 -3.85 -20.43
N LEU A 177 15.55 -3.14 -19.58
CA LEU A 177 15.82 -1.76 -19.20
C LEU A 177 16.50 -1.68 -17.84
N GLU A 178 17.38 -0.69 -17.71
CA GLU A 178 17.97 -0.27 -16.45
C GLU A 178 18.02 1.25 -16.38
N ASP A 179 17.93 1.78 -15.18
CA ASP A 179 18.18 3.20 -14.93
C ASP A 179 19.67 3.38 -14.62
N ARG A 180 20.33 4.21 -15.42
CA ARG A 180 21.74 4.57 -15.24
C ARG A 180 21.83 5.96 -14.66
N VAL A 181 22.75 6.14 -13.72
CA VAL A 181 23.05 7.47 -13.19
C VAL A 181 23.74 8.30 -14.27
N LEU A 182 23.14 9.44 -14.62
CA LEU A 182 23.76 10.46 -15.44
C LEU A 182 24.72 11.29 -14.60
N GLU A 183 24.23 11.79 -13.48
CA GLU A 183 24.97 12.62 -12.53
C GLU A 183 24.32 12.58 -11.15
N TYR A 184 25.01 13.16 -10.16
CA TYR A 184 24.48 13.37 -8.82
C TYR A 184 24.28 14.87 -8.58
N ALA A 185 23.21 15.22 -7.88
CA ALA A 185 22.97 16.58 -7.38
C ALA A 185 22.79 16.55 -5.87
N LEU A 186 23.31 17.56 -5.18
CA LEU A 186 22.89 17.86 -3.81
C LEU A 186 21.58 18.67 -3.90
N ALA A 187 20.56 18.28 -3.16
CA ALA A 187 19.24 18.90 -3.22
C ALA A 187 18.58 19.04 -1.85
N TRP A 188 17.74 20.07 -1.71
CA TRP A 188 16.75 20.17 -0.64
C TRP A 188 15.50 19.41 -1.07
N HIS A 189 15.17 18.34 -0.35
CA HIS A 189 13.87 17.70 -0.39
C HIS A 189 12.91 18.48 0.50
N VAL A 190 11.97 19.21 -0.11
CA VAL A 190 11.00 20.05 0.58
C VAL A 190 9.63 19.42 0.51
N HIS A 191 9.03 19.16 1.67
CA HIS A 191 7.64 18.67 1.78
C HIS A 191 6.72 19.80 2.23
N THR A 192 5.58 19.92 1.56
CA THR A 192 4.57 20.97 1.84
C THR A 192 3.18 20.38 1.90
N GLU A 193 2.34 20.95 2.77
CA GLU A 193 0.96 20.48 2.96
C GLU A 193 -0.03 21.65 2.98
N LEU A 194 -0.84 21.79 1.94
CA LEU A 194 -1.94 22.75 1.88
C LEU A 194 -3.29 22.05 1.96
N GLU A 195 -4.14 22.56 2.83
CA GLU A 195 -5.52 22.09 3.02
C GLU A 195 -6.46 23.30 3.19
N ASN A 196 -6.42 24.23 2.25
CA ASN A 196 -7.16 25.51 2.29
C ASN A 196 -8.46 25.48 1.45
N GLY A 197 -9.16 24.33 1.41
CA GLY A 197 -10.37 24.14 0.58
C GLY A 197 -10.16 23.13 -0.56
N ALA A 198 -11.25 22.75 -1.24
CA ALA A 198 -11.21 21.72 -2.29
C ALA A 198 -10.21 22.02 -3.43
N GLU A 199 -10.09 23.29 -3.85
CA GLU A 199 -9.23 23.68 -4.98
C GLU A 199 -7.74 23.87 -4.60
N GLU A 200 -7.43 23.98 -3.30
CA GLU A 200 -6.08 24.19 -2.76
C GLU A 200 -5.62 23.04 -1.84
N THR A 201 -6.37 21.93 -1.78
CA THR A 201 -5.92 20.72 -1.07
C THR A 201 -4.85 20.03 -1.91
N ARG A 202 -3.58 20.22 -1.53
CA ARG A 202 -2.39 19.73 -2.25
C ARG A 202 -1.28 19.49 -1.25
N HIS A 203 -0.71 18.29 -1.21
CA HIS A 203 0.60 18.07 -0.59
C HIS A 203 1.59 17.81 -1.70
N THR A 204 2.78 18.35 -1.55
CA THR A 204 3.72 18.40 -2.67
C THR A 204 5.13 18.32 -2.15
N ASP A 205 5.88 17.40 -2.74
CA ASP A 205 7.31 17.31 -2.56
C ASP A 205 8.04 17.99 -3.72
N TYR A 206 9.16 18.61 -3.37
CA TYR A 206 10.09 19.24 -4.29
C TYR A 206 11.51 18.73 -4.02
N LEU A 207 12.29 18.60 -5.09
CA LEU A 207 13.74 18.52 -5.00
C LEU A 207 14.31 19.77 -5.65
N PHE A 208 14.84 20.69 -4.86
CA PHE A 208 15.55 21.88 -5.35
C PHE A 208 17.05 21.68 -5.26
N ASN A 209 17.79 21.94 -6.33
CA ASN A 209 19.25 21.89 -6.31
C ASN A 209 19.80 22.81 -5.22
N ALA A 210 20.57 22.26 -4.28
CA ALA A 210 21.04 22.97 -3.09
C ALA A 210 22.15 24.00 -3.36
N HIS A 211 22.62 24.11 -4.61
CA HIS A 211 23.58 25.12 -5.03
C HIS A 211 22.97 26.21 -5.91
N THR A 212 22.00 25.85 -6.77
CA THR A 212 21.47 26.76 -7.79
C THR A 212 20.02 27.17 -7.53
N GLY A 213 19.30 26.46 -6.67
CA GLY A 213 17.87 26.66 -6.43
C GLY A 213 16.98 26.13 -7.56
N ALA A 214 17.57 25.53 -8.60
CA ALA A 214 16.80 24.99 -9.72
C ALA A 214 15.94 23.81 -9.28
N LEU A 215 14.67 23.80 -9.70
CA LEU A 215 13.77 22.66 -9.49
C LEU A 215 14.28 21.44 -10.28
N ILE A 216 14.60 20.36 -9.57
CA ILE A 216 14.99 19.08 -10.15
C ILE A 216 13.75 18.25 -10.43
N LYS A 217 12.84 18.17 -9.45
CA LYS A 217 11.63 17.34 -9.53
C LYS A 217 10.56 17.89 -8.57
N LYS A 218 9.30 17.78 -8.97
CA LYS A 218 8.12 18.11 -8.17
C LYS A 218 7.07 17.01 -8.39
N TRP A 219 6.39 16.57 -7.34
CA TRP A 219 5.29 15.62 -7.45
C TRP A 219 4.27 15.84 -6.34
N SER A 220 3.01 15.46 -6.61
CA SER A 220 1.97 15.45 -5.57
C SER A 220 2.28 14.33 -4.58
N THR A 221 2.10 14.60 -3.30
CA THR A 221 2.21 13.62 -2.21
C THR A 221 0.98 13.65 -1.31
N LEU A 222 -0.16 14.11 -1.85
CA LEU A 222 -1.38 14.36 -1.08
C LEU A 222 -1.73 13.14 -0.22
N HIS A 223 -1.45 13.31 1.07
CA HIS A 223 -1.72 12.40 2.15
C HIS A 223 -1.69 13.14 3.53
N THR A 224 -2.62 14.01 4.00
CA THR A 224 -2.58 14.77 5.33
C THR A 224 -3.78 15.68 5.67
N ALA A 225 -4.08 16.22 6.89
CA ALA A 225 -3.41 16.32 8.22
C ALA A 225 -4.32 16.44 9.49
N GLY A 226 -3.76 16.22 10.69
CA GLY A 226 -4.27 16.66 12.00
C GLY A 226 -3.52 16.03 13.21
N LYS A 227 -3.59 16.60 14.42
CA LYS A 227 -3.00 16.01 15.64
C LYS A 227 -4.10 15.49 16.61
N PRO A 228 -4.02 14.25 17.12
CA PRO A 228 -5.02 13.75 18.07
C PRO A 228 -5.05 14.59 19.35
N GLY A 229 -6.26 14.99 19.74
CA GLY A 229 -6.53 15.78 20.94
C GLY A 229 -6.85 14.90 22.16
N GLY A 230 -6.41 15.36 23.33
CA GLY A 230 -6.99 15.15 24.67
C GLY A 230 -7.41 13.74 25.12
N LYS A 231 -6.71 13.19 26.12
CA LYS A 231 -7.13 11.98 26.84
C LYS A 231 -8.40 12.24 27.67
N THR A 232 -9.49 11.59 27.29
CA THR A 232 -10.68 11.34 28.12
C THR A 232 -10.61 9.89 28.64
N THR A 233 -11.12 9.60 29.84
CA THR A 233 -11.25 8.22 30.32
C THR A 233 -12.38 7.53 29.53
N LEU A 234 -12.04 6.49 28.78
CA LEU A 234 -12.94 5.77 27.88
C LEU A 234 -13.09 4.31 28.32
N THR A 235 -14.29 3.74 28.22
CA THR A 235 -14.56 2.31 28.47
C THR A 235 -15.06 1.65 27.19
N ALA A 236 -14.46 0.53 26.76
CA ALA A 236 -14.84 -0.15 25.53
C ALA A 236 -16.29 -0.67 25.59
N GLU A 237 -17.03 -0.53 24.49
CA GLU A 237 -18.39 -1.03 24.33
C GLU A 237 -18.65 -1.44 22.87
N LYS A 238 -19.84 -1.99 22.59
CA LYS A 238 -20.30 -2.27 21.23
C LYS A 238 -21.60 -1.53 20.97
N THR A 239 -21.66 -0.80 19.87
CA THR A 239 -22.83 -0.03 19.44
C THR A 239 -23.29 -0.44 18.04
N THR A 240 -24.43 0.09 17.60
CA THR A 240 -25.01 -0.20 16.28
C THR A 240 -24.75 0.96 15.32
N GLY A 241 -24.28 0.69 14.11
CA GLY A 241 -24.18 1.69 13.04
C GLY A 241 -25.03 1.32 11.82
N ASN A 242 -25.66 2.31 11.19
CA ASN A 242 -26.34 2.16 9.90
C ASN A 242 -25.43 2.70 8.80
N SER A 243 -24.79 1.77 8.09
CA SER A 243 -23.86 2.04 6.98
C SER A 243 -24.61 2.47 5.72
N GLN A 244 -23.99 3.34 4.91
CA GLN A 244 -24.50 3.68 3.58
C GLN A 244 -24.55 2.47 2.64
N TRP A 245 -23.63 1.52 2.83
CA TRP A 245 -23.34 0.47 1.87
C TRP A 245 -23.66 -0.94 2.37
N TYR A 246 -23.52 -1.17 3.67
CA TYR A 246 -23.48 -2.52 4.26
C TYR A 246 -24.61 -2.77 5.26
N GLY A 247 -25.64 -1.92 5.25
CA GLY A 247 -26.79 -2.02 6.16
C GLY A 247 -26.40 -1.79 7.62
N GLN A 248 -27.02 -2.54 8.53
CA GLN A 248 -26.74 -2.41 9.96
C GLN A 248 -25.47 -3.20 10.34
N VAL A 249 -24.50 -2.52 10.95
CA VAL A 249 -23.21 -3.08 11.37
C VAL A 249 -22.99 -2.92 12.87
N THR A 250 -22.20 -3.82 13.46
CA THR A 250 -21.72 -3.69 14.85
C THR A 250 -20.40 -2.91 14.85
N LEU A 251 -20.29 -1.93 15.73
CA LEU A 251 -19.10 -1.09 15.90
C LEU A 251 -18.49 -1.31 17.30
N ASP A 252 -17.18 -1.53 17.39
CA ASP A 252 -16.46 -1.37 18.67
C ASP A 252 -16.29 0.12 18.95
N THR A 253 -16.85 0.61 20.05
CA THR A 253 -16.86 2.03 20.42
C THR A 253 -16.44 2.21 21.88
N ALA A 254 -16.54 3.43 22.41
CA ALA A 254 -16.23 3.67 23.80
C ALA A 254 -17.22 4.59 24.51
N TRP A 255 -17.60 4.20 25.72
CA TRP A 255 -18.40 4.98 26.64
C TRP A 255 -17.53 6.01 27.36
N THR A 256 -17.94 7.27 27.30
CA THR A 256 -17.26 8.41 27.94
C THR A 256 -17.64 8.63 29.40
N GLY A 257 -18.65 7.90 29.91
CA GLY A 257 -19.30 8.19 31.19
C GLY A 257 -20.71 8.79 31.04
N SER A 258 -20.98 9.44 29.91
CA SER A 258 -22.28 10.09 29.62
C SER A 258 -22.76 9.95 28.17
N THR A 259 -21.87 9.66 27.22
CA THR A 259 -22.17 9.50 25.79
C THR A 259 -21.31 8.38 25.19
N HIS A 260 -21.78 7.79 24.10
CA HIS A 260 -21.03 6.86 23.26
C HIS A 260 -20.09 7.66 22.36
N GLN A 261 -18.85 7.21 22.17
CA GLN A 261 -17.88 7.84 21.27
C GLN A 261 -17.41 6.83 20.23
N LEU A 262 -17.28 7.24 18.96
CA LEU A 262 -16.65 6.41 17.90
C LEU A 262 -15.14 6.31 18.11
N SER A 263 -14.75 5.62 19.18
CA SER A 263 -13.37 5.34 19.60
C SER A 263 -13.25 3.86 19.90
N ASP A 264 -12.43 3.17 19.14
CA ASP A 264 -12.15 1.76 19.36
C ASP A 264 -10.91 1.60 20.27
N LEU A 265 -11.09 0.88 21.37
CA LEU A 265 -10.06 0.54 22.36
C LEU A 265 -9.64 -0.95 22.30
N THR A 266 -10.33 -1.74 21.48
CA THR A 266 -10.26 -3.22 21.51
C THR A 266 -9.19 -3.77 20.56
N ARG A 267 -8.87 -3.02 19.51
CA ARG A 267 -7.75 -3.33 18.63
C ARG A 267 -6.47 -2.81 19.28
N PRO A 268 -5.45 -3.67 19.50
CA PRO A 268 -4.31 -3.38 20.36
C PRO A 268 -3.46 -2.28 19.74
N ALA A 269 -3.82 -1.05 20.07
CA ALA A 269 -3.18 0.14 19.61
C ALA A 269 -2.62 0.94 20.80
N SER A 270 -1.67 1.84 20.57
CA SER A 270 -1.02 2.69 21.58
C SER A 270 -1.99 3.67 22.27
N GLY A 271 -3.22 3.77 21.77
CA GLY A 271 -4.33 4.60 22.19
C GLY A 271 -5.65 4.11 21.54
N SER A 272 -6.59 5.02 21.25
CA SER A 272 -7.84 4.70 20.57
C SER A 272 -7.77 4.95 19.07
N ASN A 273 -8.40 4.10 18.27
CA ASN A 273 -8.69 4.41 16.86
C ASN A 273 -10.02 5.18 16.81
N THR A 274 -9.97 6.49 16.59
CA THR A 274 -11.13 7.37 16.75
C THR A 274 -11.59 7.95 15.42
N THR A 275 -12.90 8.14 15.24
CA THR A 275 -13.47 8.85 14.09
C THR A 275 -13.90 10.26 14.48
N TYR A 276 -13.44 11.24 13.71
CA TYR A 276 -13.65 12.67 13.96
C TYR A 276 -14.49 13.32 12.86
N ASN A 277 -15.34 14.26 13.26
CA ASN A 277 -16.10 15.15 12.39
C ASN A 277 -15.29 16.42 12.11
N LEU A 278 -14.94 16.67 10.85
CA LEU A 278 -14.34 17.94 10.44
C LEU A 278 -15.36 19.05 10.24
N ALA A 279 -16.65 18.73 10.19
CA ALA A 279 -17.75 19.67 10.03
C ALA A 279 -17.56 20.59 8.81
N ASN A 280 -17.18 20.00 7.67
CA ASN A 280 -16.88 20.67 6.41
C ASN A 280 -15.65 21.60 6.44
N LYS A 281 -14.80 21.49 7.48
CA LYS A 281 -13.49 22.14 7.51
C LYS A 281 -12.50 21.32 6.70
N THR A 282 -11.40 21.97 6.35
CA THR A 282 -10.30 21.36 5.60
C THR A 282 -9.06 21.17 6.44
N SER A 283 -9.01 21.54 7.72
CA SER A 283 -7.79 21.40 8.51
C SER A 283 -8.06 20.99 9.94
N GLY A 284 -7.01 20.46 10.58
CA GLY A 284 -7.05 19.95 11.94
C GLY A 284 -7.67 18.56 12.05
N THR A 285 -7.82 18.09 13.29
CA THR A 285 -8.35 16.75 13.56
C THR A 285 -9.88 16.70 13.59
N GLY A 286 -10.54 17.82 13.91
CA GLY A 286 -11.99 17.86 14.10
C GLY A 286 -12.41 17.47 15.52
N THR A 287 -13.69 17.13 15.69
CA THR A 287 -14.28 16.74 16.97
C THR A 287 -14.65 15.26 16.95
N ALA A 288 -14.27 14.50 17.97
CA ALA A 288 -14.62 13.07 18.05
C ALA A 288 -16.15 12.91 18.00
N TYR A 289 -16.64 11.97 17.21
CA TYR A 289 -18.07 11.68 17.14
C TYR A 289 -18.58 11.16 18.47
N THR A 290 -19.63 11.78 18.98
CA THR A 290 -20.37 11.31 20.16
C THR A 290 -21.83 11.12 19.84
N ASP A 291 -22.46 10.15 20.49
CA ASP A 291 -23.87 9.83 20.35
C ASP A 291 -24.50 9.53 21.72
N ALA A 292 -25.80 9.78 21.85
CA ALA A 292 -26.52 9.67 23.11
C ALA A 292 -27.07 8.26 23.40
N ASP A 293 -27.38 7.47 22.37
CA ASP A 293 -28.08 6.18 22.51
C ASP A 293 -27.32 4.98 21.92
N GLY A 294 -26.21 5.23 21.20
CA GLY A 294 -25.37 4.20 20.62
C GLY A 294 -25.95 3.61 19.34
N VAL A 295 -26.86 4.33 18.67
CA VAL A 295 -27.38 4.02 17.34
C VAL A 295 -26.93 5.12 16.38
N TRP A 296 -25.91 4.80 15.60
CA TRP A 296 -25.25 5.75 14.71
C TRP A 296 -25.81 5.68 13.29
N GLY A 297 -25.98 6.81 12.62
CA GLY A 297 -26.29 6.83 11.19
C GLY A 297 -27.75 6.51 10.87
N ASP A 298 -28.18 6.84 9.65
CA ASP A 298 -29.47 6.43 9.07
C ASP A 298 -29.30 5.63 7.77
N GLY A 299 -28.06 5.30 7.37
CA GLY A 299 -27.74 4.61 6.13
C GLY A 299 -27.93 5.46 4.88
N THR A 300 -28.22 6.75 5.02
CA THR A 300 -28.40 7.68 3.90
C THR A 300 -27.11 8.47 3.64
N TRP A 301 -26.79 8.66 2.36
CA TRP A 301 -25.68 9.48 1.92
C TRP A 301 -25.83 10.95 2.34
N TYR A 302 -24.75 11.54 2.86
CA TYR A 302 -24.67 12.97 3.20
C TYR A 302 -24.33 13.82 1.97
N SER A 303 -25.30 14.57 1.45
CA SER A 303 -25.18 15.22 0.14
C SER A 303 -25.11 16.75 0.12
N SER A 304 -25.19 17.44 1.25
CA SER A 304 -25.28 18.91 1.21
C SER A 304 -24.89 19.64 2.49
N SER A 305 -24.47 20.89 2.30
CA SER A 305 -24.21 21.88 3.35
C SER A 305 -25.38 22.20 4.29
N THR A 306 -26.60 21.78 3.95
CA THR A 306 -27.81 22.02 4.76
C THR A 306 -28.11 20.91 5.76
N LEU A 307 -27.52 19.72 5.58
CA LEU A 307 -27.64 18.63 6.53
C LEU A 307 -26.62 18.81 7.66
N SER A 308 -27.02 18.45 8.89
CA SER A 308 -26.10 18.46 10.03
C SER A 308 -25.10 17.32 9.92
N THR A 309 -23.80 17.62 9.99
CA THR A 309 -22.75 16.60 10.06
C THR A 309 -22.82 15.79 11.36
N THR A 310 -23.52 16.26 12.39
CA THR A 310 -23.73 15.53 13.65
C THR A 310 -25.09 14.83 13.74
N GLY A 311 -25.99 15.07 12.78
CA GLY A 311 -27.29 14.36 12.71
C GLY A 311 -27.14 12.95 12.15
N PRO A 312 -28.22 12.14 12.14
CA PRO A 312 -28.18 10.75 11.67
C PRO A 312 -27.55 10.60 10.28
N THR A 313 -27.95 11.42 9.30
CA THR A 313 -27.35 11.35 7.96
C THR A 313 -25.85 11.68 7.93
N GLY A 314 -25.39 12.63 8.75
CA GLY A 314 -23.96 12.93 8.86
C GLY A 314 -23.18 11.79 9.53
N GLN A 315 -23.75 11.19 10.57
CA GLN A 315 -23.15 10.05 11.26
C GLN A 315 -22.95 8.84 10.33
N THR A 316 -23.74 8.67 9.26
CA THR A 316 -23.59 7.56 8.30
C THR A 316 -22.16 7.48 7.73
N ALA A 317 -21.56 8.61 7.31
CA ALA A 317 -20.16 8.62 6.83
C ALA A 317 -19.17 8.21 7.92
N ALA A 318 -19.43 8.61 9.17
CA ALA A 318 -18.60 8.24 10.31
C ALA A 318 -18.70 6.74 10.64
N VAL A 319 -19.88 6.12 10.47
CA VAL A 319 -20.09 4.67 10.62
C VAL A 319 -19.22 3.92 9.62
N ASP A 320 -19.25 4.31 8.34
CA ASP A 320 -18.51 3.65 7.27
C ASP A 320 -16.99 3.76 7.48
N ALA A 321 -16.50 4.97 7.74
CA ALA A 321 -15.08 5.21 8.03
C ALA A 321 -14.58 4.46 9.28
N HIS A 322 -15.41 4.36 10.32
CA HIS A 322 -15.06 3.63 11.55
C HIS A 322 -15.04 2.12 11.30
N ARG A 323 -16.08 1.59 10.64
CA ARG A 323 -16.20 0.16 10.33
C ARG A 323 -15.10 -0.30 9.36
N GLY A 324 -14.78 0.50 8.36
CA GLY A 324 -13.73 0.20 7.39
C GLY A 324 -12.36 0.09 8.06
N LEU A 325 -12.03 0.99 8.98
CA LEU A 325 -10.76 0.93 9.73
C LEU A 325 -10.68 -0.32 10.60
N GLN A 326 -11.78 -0.67 11.28
CA GLN A 326 -11.89 -1.89 12.09
C GLN A 326 -11.69 -3.14 11.24
N ALA A 327 -12.39 -3.22 10.11
CA ALA A 327 -12.29 -4.35 9.18
C ALA A 327 -10.89 -4.49 8.60
N THR A 328 -10.27 -3.38 8.19
CA THR A 328 -8.93 -3.38 7.63
C THR A 328 -7.90 -3.85 8.65
N TRP A 329 -7.95 -3.34 9.88
CA TRP A 329 -7.08 -3.79 10.95
C TRP A 329 -7.19 -5.30 11.18
N ASP A 330 -8.42 -5.82 11.23
CA ASP A 330 -8.67 -7.24 11.48
C ASP A 330 -8.21 -8.11 10.31
N PHE A 331 -8.37 -7.66 9.06
CA PHE A 331 -7.82 -8.31 7.88
C PHE A 331 -6.30 -8.41 7.97
N TYR A 332 -5.59 -7.29 8.19
CA TYR A 332 -4.13 -7.26 8.29
C TYR A 332 -3.62 -8.17 9.41
N LYS A 333 -4.29 -8.17 10.57
CA LYS A 333 -3.95 -9.04 11.69
C LYS A 333 -4.21 -10.51 11.40
N SER A 334 -5.38 -10.84 10.84
CA SER A 334 -5.80 -12.22 10.64
C SER A 334 -5.08 -12.89 9.47
N VAL A 335 -4.82 -12.14 8.40
CA VAL A 335 -4.21 -12.66 7.17
C VAL A 335 -2.70 -12.61 7.23
N PHE A 336 -2.12 -11.51 7.74
CA PHE A 336 -0.66 -11.29 7.71
C PHE A 336 0.01 -11.27 9.08
N GLY A 337 -0.75 -11.36 10.18
CA GLY A 337 -0.21 -11.21 11.53
C GLY A 337 0.27 -9.78 11.84
N ARG A 338 -0.09 -8.79 11.03
CA ARG A 338 0.32 -7.40 11.20
C ARG A 338 -0.50 -6.71 12.29
N ILE A 339 0.16 -5.93 13.16
CA ILE A 339 -0.53 -5.17 14.21
C ILE A 339 -0.55 -3.69 13.86
N GLY A 340 -1.66 -3.22 13.30
CA GLY A 340 -1.85 -1.83 12.89
C GLY A 340 -1.02 -1.42 11.68
N ILE A 341 -1.04 -0.12 11.39
CA ILE A 341 -0.44 0.43 10.16
C ILE A 341 1.09 0.38 10.21
N ASP A 342 1.72 0.58 11.37
CA ASP A 342 3.18 0.57 11.54
C ASP A 342 3.74 -0.78 12.01
N ASN A 343 2.89 -1.81 12.08
CA ASN A 343 3.19 -3.13 12.64
C ASN A 343 3.62 -3.14 14.13
N LYS A 344 3.46 -2.01 14.83
CA LYS A 344 3.78 -1.85 16.26
C LYS A 344 2.55 -1.45 17.08
N GLY A 345 1.39 -1.40 16.43
CA GLY A 345 0.13 -0.99 17.05
C GLY A 345 0.07 0.51 17.34
N ARG A 346 0.67 1.38 16.53
CA ARG A 346 0.33 2.81 16.65
C ARG A 346 -1.13 3.02 16.25
N SER A 347 -1.88 3.77 17.06
CA SER A 347 -3.26 4.14 16.73
C SER A 347 -3.30 5.10 15.54
N ALA A 348 -4.25 4.86 14.64
CA ALA A 348 -4.63 5.76 13.56
C ALA A 348 -6.04 6.29 13.80
N TYR A 349 -6.42 7.36 13.13
CA TYR A 349 -7.76 7.92 13.28
C TYR A 349 -8.36 8.29 11.92
N SER A 350 -9.68 8.38 11.87
CA SER A 350 -10.43 8.73 10.66
C SER A 350 -11.03 10.13 10.79
N ARG A 351 -11.03 10.90 9.71
CA ARG A 351 -11.68 12.22 9.60
C ARG A 351 -12.74 12.15 8.51
N VAL A 352 -13.98 12.50 8.82
CA VAL A 352 -15.07 12.57 7.83
C VAL A 352 -15.62 13.98 7.70
N HIS A 353 -16.38 14.23 6.65
CA HIS A 353 -16.87 15.56 6.27
C HIS A 353 -15.72 16.55 6.02
N TYR A 354 -14.69 16.08 5.32
CA TYR A 354 -13.61 16.93 4.87
C TYR A 354 -14.10 17.85 3.74
N SER A 355 -13.91 19.16 3.90
CA SER A 355 -14.32 20.18 2.93
C SER A 355 -15.83 20.10 2.60
N ARG A 356 -16.26 20.63 1.46
CA ARG A 356 -17.63 20.55 0.96
C ARG A 356 -17.63 19.88 -0.40
N SER A 357 -18.46 18.86 -0.55
CA SER A 357 -18.61 18.13 -1.81
C SER A 357 -17.27 17.63 -2.39
N TYR A 358 -16.38 17.20 -1.49
CA TYR A 358 -15.04 16.76 -1.84
C TYR A 358 -15.10 15.30 -2.30
N ASP A 359 -14.69 15.08 -3.54
CA ASP A 359 -14.74 13.82 -4.28
C ASP A 359 -13.34 13.19 -4.25
N ASN A 360 -12.89 12.89 -3.02
CA ASN A 360 -11.63 12.20 -2.76
C ASN A 360 -11.54 11.71 -1.30
N ALA A 361 -10.69 10.71 -1.10
CA ALA A 361 -10.18 10.27 0.20
C ALA A 361 -8.65 10.30 0.20
N PHE A 362 -8.03 10.28 1.38
CA PHE A 362 -6.57 10.15 1.47
C PHE A 362 -6.09 9.70 2.87
N TRP A 363 -5.00 8.90 2.88
CA TRP A 363 -4.13 8.58 4.02
C TRP A 363 -3.28 9.76 4.47
N SER A 364 -2.58 9.67 5.60
CA SER A 364 -1.51 10.59 5.94
C SER A 364 -0.46 10.10 6.90
N ASP A 365 0.81 10.27 6.53
CA ASP A 365 1.93 9.98 7.41
C ASP A 365 2.09 11.01 8.54
N SER A 366 1.93 12.31 8.25
CA SER A 366 2.13 13.41 9.22
C SER A 366 1.18 13.29 10.41
N CYS A 367 -0.11 12.98 10.17
CA CYS A 367 -1.07 12.75 11.25
C CYS A 367 -1.25 11.29 11.64
N PHE A 368 -0.80 10.37 10.79
CA PHE A 368 -1.13 8.95 10.90
C PHE A 368 -2.65 8.71 10.86
N CYS A 369 -3.32 9.27 9.86
CA CYS A 369 -4.78 9.34 9.81
C CYS A 369 -5.36 9.27 8.38
N MET A 370 -6.58 8.74 8.25
CA MET A 370 -7.33 8.71 6.99
C MET A 370 -8.40 9.79 6.98
N THR A 371 -8.75 10.27 5.79
CA THR A 371 -9.63 11.42 5.61
C THR A 371 -10.54 11.21 4.42
N TYR A 372 -11.82 11.49 4.61
CA TYR A 372 -12.85 11.15 3.65
C TYR A 372 -13.70 12.37 3.35
N GLY A 373 -13.82 12.68 2.06
CA GLY A 373 -14.83 13.58 1.55
C GLY A 373 -16.22 12.93 1.52
N ASP A 374 -17.23 13.76 1.32
CA ASP A 374 -18.62 13.30 1.23
C ASP A 374 -19.05 12.97 -0.21
N GLY A 375 -18.17 13.17 -1.20
CA GLY A 375 -18.50 13.09 -2.63
C GLY A 375 -19.37 14.26 -3.10
N ASN A 376 -19.82 14.22 -4.35
CA ASN A 376 -20.70 15.24 -4.92
C ASN A 376 -21.82 14.62 -5.78
N SER A 377 -22.93 15.35 -5.95
CA SER A 377 -24.12 14.85 -6.67
C SER A 377 -23.90 14.51 -8.15
N SER A 378 -22.76 14.90 -8.73
CA SER A 378 -22.40 14.68 -10.13
C SER A 378 -21.20 13.74 -10.31
N GLY A 379 -20.65 13.22 -9.21
CA GLY A 379 -19.47 12.37 -9.14
C GLY A 379 -19.70 11.25 -8.14
N SER A 380 -18.78 11.08 -7.19
CA SER A 380 -18.90 10.02 -6.19
C SER A 380 -19.93 10.33 -5.08
N HIS A 381 -20.38 9.30 -4.39
CA HIS A 381 -21.02 9.39 -3.07
C HIS A 381 -20.07 8.89 -1.99
N GLY A 382 -20.01 9.54 -0.82
CA GLY A 382 -19.41 9.05 0.42
C GLY A 382 -18.15 8.17 0.28
N GLU A 383 -16.97 8.76 0.41
CA GLU A 383 -15.68 8.15 0.10
C GLU A 383 -15.13 7.24 1.21
N ALA A 384 -15.98 6.46 1.87
CA ALA A 384 -15.61 5.65 3.04
C ALA A 384 -16.08 4.19 2.95
N ASP A 385 -16.31 3.67 1.74
CA ASP A 385 -16.51 2.23 1.51
C ASP A 385 -15.26 1.40 1.83
N LEU A 386 -15.44 0.08 1.95
CA LEU A 386 -14.44 -0.83 2.52
C LEU A 386 -13.12 -0.85 1.76
N ASP A 387 -13.17 -0.86 0.43
CA ASP A 387 -11.98 -0.86 -0.41
C ASP A 387 -11.31 0.52 -0.40
N THR A 388 -12.04 1.64 -0.33
CA THR A 388 -11.46 2.97 -0.09
C THR A 388 -10.74 3.06 1.23
N VAL A 389 -11.40 2.70 2.33
CA VAL A 389 -10.75 2.72 3.66
C VAL A 389 -9.57 1.77 3.71
N GLY A 390 -9.70 0.59 3.08
CA GLY A 390 -8.62 -0.38 2.93
C GLY A 390 -7.45 0.16 2.12
N HIS A 391 -7.72 0.89 1.03
CA HIS A 391 -6.76 1.58 0.18
C HIS A 391 -5.99 2.63 0.98
N GLU A 392 -6.67 3.53 1.69
CA GLU A 392 -6.01 4.57 2.49
C GLU A 392 -5.13 3.98 3.60
N VAL A 393 -5.63 2.98 4.34
CA VAL A 393 -4.81 2.32 5.35
C VAL A 393 -3.57 1.66 4.73
N SER A 394 -3.68 1.16 3.50
CA SER A 394 -2.61 0.46 2.80
C SER A 394 -1.50 1.39 2.28
N HIS A 395 -1.80 2.67 2.01
CA HIS A 395 -0.75 3.69 1.83
C HIS A 395 0.14 3.81 3.06
N GLY A 396 -0.45 3.86 4.26
CA GLY A 396 0.31 3.88 5.51
C GLY A 396 1.15 2.61 5.73
N VAL A 397 0.64 1.45 5.31
CA VAL A 397 1.42 0.21 5.32
C VAL A 397 2.59 0.29 4.34
N CYS A 398 2.39 0.81 3.14
CA CYS A 398 3.45 1.04 2.17
C CYS A 398 4.54 1.97 2.74
N ALA A 399 4.15 3.10 3.33
CA ALA A 399 5.04 4.08 3.96
C ALA A 399 5.87 3.47 5.10
N ALA A 400 5.23 2.65 5.95
CA ALA A 400 5.91 1.97 7.05
C ALA A 400 6.91 0.88 6.59
N GLU A 401 6.81 0.41 5.35
CA GLU A 401 7.53 -0.75 4.84
C GLU A 401 8.50 -0.39 3.68
N ALA A 402 8.06 -0.55 2.44
CA ALA A 402 8.87 -0.24 1.25
C ALA A 402 9.18 1.25 1.14
N ASN A 403 8.26 2.10 1.61
CA ASN A 403 8.25 3.54 1.43
C ASN A 403 8.44 3.92 -0.04
N LEU A 404 7.59 3.33 -0.90
CA LEU A 404 7.66 3.55 -2.35
C LEU A 404 7.47 5.03 -2.65
N THR A 405 8.49 5.64 -3.26
CA THR A 405 8.44 7.04 -3.70
C THR A 405 7.20 7.24 -4.56
N TYR A 406 6.35 8.18 -4.19
CA TYR A 406 5.06 8.42 -4.85
C TYR A 406 5.21 9.17 -6.19
N SER A 407 6.01 8.61 -7.09
CA SER A 407 6.32 9.17 -8.40
C SER A 407 6.80 8.09 -9.35
N GLY A 408 6.46 8.20 -10.64
CA GLY A 408 6.85 7.24 -11.66
C GLY A 408 6.38 5.82 -11.33
N GLU A 409 7.21 4.81 -11.65
CA GLU A 409 6.83 3.41 -11.43
C GLU A 409 6.68 3.03 -9.96
N SER A 410 7.51 3.57 -9.05
CA SER A 410 7.34 3.31 -7.61
C SER A 410 6.03 3.90 -7.10
N GLY A 411 5.60 5.05 -7.63
CA GLY A 411 4.31 5.65 -7.29
C GLY A 411 3.14 4.81 -7.79
N GLY A 412 3.21 4.31 -9.04
CA GLY A 412 2.23 3.36 -9.55
C GLY A 412 2.14 2.07 -8.74
N LEU A 413 3.27 1.57 -8.23
CA LEU A 413 3.29 0.42 -7.32
C LEU A 413 2.76 0.76 -5.91
N ASN A 414 2.89 2.01 -5.45
CA ASN A 414 2.29 2.47 -4.21
C ASN A 414 0.76 2.43 -4.34
N GLU A 415 0.21 3.08 -5.37
CA GLU A 415 -1.21 3.03 -5.73
C GLU A 415 -1.74 1.61 -5.91
N ALA A 416 -1.04 0.78 -6.69
CA ALA A 416 -1.46 -0.60 -6.90
C ALA A 416 -1.42 -1.42 -5.60
N SER A 417 -0.48 -1.13 -4.69
CA SER A 417 -0.45 -1.81 -3.40
C SER A 417 -1.68 -1.47 -2.57
N SER A 418 -2.12 -0.21 -2.61
CA SER A 418 -3.33 0.24 -1.92
C SER A 418 -4.59 -0.35 -2.56
N ASP A 419 -4.70 -0.35 -3.88
CA ASP A 419 -5.80 -1.00 -4.61
C ASP A 419 -5.88 -2.50 -4.30
N ILE A 420 -4.77 -3.24 -4.44
CA ILE A 420 -4.71 -4.68 -4.17
C ILE A 420 -5.17 -4.99 -2.75
N LEU A 421 -4.62 -4.30 -1.75
CA LEU A 421 -4.90 -4.62 -0.35
C LEU A 421 -6.28 -4.12 0.08
N GLY A 422 -6.76 -2.99 -0.46
CA GLY A 422 -8.13 -2.50 -0.29
C GLY A 422 -9.17 -3.47 -0.84
N THR A 423 -9.00 -3.94 -2.08
CA THR A 423 -9.85 -5.00 -2.65
C THR A 423 -9.82 -6.26 -1.80
N MET A 424 -8.66 -6.66 -1.27
CA MET A 424 -8.59 -7.84 -0.39
C MET A 424 -9.29 -7.66 0.96
N VAL A 425 -9.36 -6.44 1.51
CA VAL A 425 -10.22 -6.14 2.67
C VAL A 425 -11.68 -6.36 2.31
N GLU A 426 -12.14 -5.86 1.17
CA GLU A 426 -13.52 -6.07 0.71
C GLU A 426 -13.84 -7.57 0.55
N PHE A 427 -12.97 -8.32 -0.13
CA PHE A 427 -13.10 -9.78 -0.25
C PHE A 427 -13.11 -10.48 1.11
N TRP A 428 -12.33 -10.01 2.08
CA TRP A 428 -12.30 -10.60 3.42
C TRP A 428 -13.58 -10.33 4.21
N VAL A 429 -14.19 -9.15 4.06
CA VAL A 429 -15.42 -8.78 4.78
C VAL A 429 -16.66 -9.38 4.14
N LEU A 430 -16.84 -9.21 2.83
CA LEU A 430 -18.08 -9.58 2.13
C LEU A 430 -18.09 -11.06 1.70
N GLY A 431 -16.91 -11.66 1.56
CA GLY A 431 -16.75 -12.92 0.86
C GLY A 431 -16.95 -12.78 -0.65
N GLY A 432 -16.42 -13.73 -1.42
CA GLY A 432 -16.50 -13.71 -2.88
C GLY A 432 -16.16 -15.06 -3.50
N MET A 433 -16.53 -15.25 -4.77
CA MET A 433 -16.35 -16.49 -5.53
C MET A 433 -16.07 -16.21 -7.02
N PRO A 434 -15.28 -17.06 -7.71
CA PRO A 434 -14.28 -17.98 -7.17
C PRO A 434 -12.86 -17.44 -7.36
N ALA A 435 -12.18 -17.07 -6.29
CA ALA A 435 -10.70 -17.06 -6.26
C ALA A 435 -10.19 -17.19 -4.82
N GLY A 436 -10.36 -18.38 -4.21
CA GLY A 436 -9.78 -18.74 -2.91
C GLY A 436 -10.41 -18.04 -1.69
N THR A 437 -10.79 -18.80 -0.67
CA THR A 437 -11.24 -18.22 0.60
C THR A 437 -10.06 -17.62 1.34
N ILE A 438 -10.05 -16.30 1.48
CA ILE A 438 -9.15 -15.62 2.41
C ILE A 438 -9.48 -16.13 3.83
N PRO A 439 -8.49 -16.56 4.65
CA PRO A 439 -8.75 -17.05 5.99
C PRO A 439 -9.56 -16.07 6.84
N GLY A 440 -10.63 -16.55 7.46
CA GLY A 440 -11.54 -15.74 8.26
C GLY A 440 -12.66 -15.03 7.47
N SER A 441 -12.61 -15.05 6.14
CA SER A 441 -13.70 -14.55 5.29
C SER A 441 -14.95 -15.44 5.43
N PRO A 442 -16.16 -14.86 5.38
CA PRO A 442 -17.39 -15.64 5.21
C PRO A 442 -17.28 -16.51 3.94
N ALA A 443 -17.51 -17.82 4.06
CA ALA A 443 -17.43 -18.73 2.93
C ALA A 443 -18.63 -18.53 1.99
N GLY A 444 -18.37 -18.12 0.75
CA GLY A 444 -19.37 -18.14 -0.32
C GLY A 444 -20.65 -17.39 -0.01
N SER A 445 -20.57 -16.22 0.64
CA SER A 445 -21.76 -15.41 0.90
C SER A 445 -22.39 -14.95 -0.41
N THR A 446 -23.45 -15.64 -0.83
CA THR A 446 -24.41 -15.14 -1.82
C THR A 446 -25.43 -14.18 -1.16
N THR A 447 -25.37 -14.04 0.17
CA THR A 447 -26.16 -13.10 0.95
C THR A 447 -25.39 -11.79 1.01
N ALA A 448 -25.74 -10.92 0.07
CA ALA A 448 -25.19 -9.61 -0.05
C ALA A 448 -25.41 -8.83 1.25
N ASN A 449 -24.34 -8.43 1.95
CA ASN A 449 -24.49 -7.53 3.09
C ASN A 449 -24.87 -6.16 2.51
N GLY A 450 -26.14 -5.79 2.61
CA GLY A 450 -26.67 -4.60 1.94
C GLY A 450 -26.82 -4.69 0.41
N GLY A 451 -26.79 -5.88 -0.20
CA GLY A 451 -26.90 -5.98 -1.67
C GLY A 451 -25.57 -5.93 -2.45
N LYS A 452 -24.43 -5.88 -1.75
CA LYS A 452 -23.07 -5.82 -2.32
C LYS A 452 -22.32 -7.16 -2.27
N TYR A 453 -21.39 -7.36 -3.22
CA TYR A 453 -20.51 -8.53 -3.33
C TYR A 453 -19.08 -8.07 -3.62
N ALA A 454 -18.10 -8.76 -3.02
CA ALA A 454 -16.70 -8.48 -3.32
C ALA A 454 -16.37 -8.77 -4.79
N ASN A 455 -15.63 -7.86 -5.41
CA ASN A 455 -15.26 -7.94 -6.82
C ASN A 455 -13.93 -7.21 -7.09
N TYR A 456 -13.45 -7.19 -8.33
CA TYR A 456 -12.19 -6.53 -8.71
C TYR A 456 -12.39 -5.17 -9.42
N LYS A 457 -13.55 -4.54 -9.19
CA LYS A 457 -13.72 -3.10 -9.37
C LYS A 457 -13.21 -2.41 -8.10
N LEU A 458 -12.83 -1.16 -8.27
CA LEU A 458 -12.33 -0.32 -7.20
C LEU A 458 -13.21 0.92 -7.14
N PHE A 459 -13.61 1.31 -5.93
CA PHE A 459 -14.44 2.47 -5.64
C PHE A 459 -15.81 2.38 -6.31
N GLU A 460 -16.33 1.18 -6.61
CA GLU A 460 -17.59 1.07 -7.35
C GLU A 460 -18.79 1.49 -6.50
N ASN A 461 -18.71 1.46 -5.17
CA ASN A 461 -19.83 1.93 -4.37
C ASN A 461 -19.91 3.44 -4.41
N SER A 462 -18.79 4.14 -4.18
CA SER A 462 -18.74 5.59 -4.29
C SER A 462 -19.02 6.08 -5.71
N TRP A 463 -18.47 5.42 -6.73
CA TRP A 463 -18.58 5.85 -8.14
C TRP A 463 -19.91 5.49 -8.83
N ALA A 464 -20.56 4.39 -8.44
CA ALA A 464 -21.72 3.89 -9.18
C ALA A 464 -22.98 4.77 -9.11
N HIS A 465 -23.00 5.81 -8.26
CA HIS A 465 -24.10 6.77 -8.27
C HIS A 465 -24.13 7.60 -9.56
N ALA A 466 -23.00 8.20 -9.95
CA ALA A 466 -22.92 8.94 -11.20
C ALA A 466 -22.99 8.00 -12.42
N TYR A 467 -22.51 6.75 -12.26
CA TYR A 467 -22.38 5.79 -13.35
C TYR A 467 -22.79 4.36 -12.92
N PRO A 468 -24.07 3.96 -13.10
CA PRO A 468 -24.54 2.65 -12.68
C PRO A 468 -23.77 1.48 -13.31
N ASN A 469 -23.28 0.55 -12.50
CA ASN A 469 -22.42 -0.59 -12.87
C ASN A 469 -21.01 -0.22 -13.35
N ASP A 470 -20.56 0.98 -13.01
CA ASP A 470 -19.24 1.52 -13.32
C ASP A 470 -18.33 1.50 -12.07
N ALA A 471 -17.08 1.93 -12.22
CA ALA A 471 -16.08 2.01 -11.15
C ALA A 471 -15.05 3.11 -11.47
N LEU A 472 -14.27 3.54 -10.48
CA LEU A 472 -13.17 4.46 -10.77
C LEU A 472 -12.02 3.73 -11.49
N ARG A 473 -11.73 2.49 -11.08
CA ARG A 473 -10.68 1.63 -11.68
C ARG A 473 -11.14 0.18 -11.78
N TRP A 474 -10.52 -0.57 -12.69
CA TRP A 474 -10.76 -2.00 -12.92
C TRP A 474 -9.46 -2.78 -12.88
N MET A 475 -9.31 -3.71 -11.93
CA MET A 475 -8.11 -4.54 -11.92
C MET A 475 -8.09 -5.53 -13.09
N HIS A 476 -9.25 -6.06 -13.51
CA HIS A 476 -9.32 -7.05 -14.59
C HIS A 476 -8.99 -6.48 -15.99
N LYS A 477 -9.21 -5.18 -16.18
CA LYS A 477 -9.00 -4.47 -17.46
C LYS A 477 -8.82 -2.96 -17.18
N PRO A 478 -7.63 -2.55 -16.71
CA PRO A 478 -7.35 -1.15 -16.36
C PRO A 478 -7.77 -0.15 -17.43
N SER A 479 -7.61 -0.47 -18.72
CA SER A 479 -7.94 0.42 -19.84
C SER A 479 -9.39 0.87 -19.93
N ARG A 480 -10.30 0.27 -19.14
CA ARG A 480 -11.70 0.71 -19.05
C ARG A 480 -11.87 2.12 -18.48
N ASP A 481 -10.94 2.61 -17.67
CA ASP A 481 -10.96 4.00 -17.18
C ASP A 481 -10.53 5.03 -18.24
N GLY A 482 -10.04 4.55 -19.40
CA GLY A 482 -9.59 5.37 -20.51
C GLY A 482 -8.16 5.92 -20.41
N ALA A 483 -7.43 5.64 -19.33
CA ALA A 483 -6.10 6.20 -19.07
C ALA A 483 -5.06 5.18 -18.54
N SER A 484 -5.48 4.20 -17.74
CA SER A 484 -4.62 3.16 -17.19
C SER A 484 -4.28 2.09 -18.23
N PRO A 485 -3.00 1.75 -18.44
CA PRO A 485 -2.63 0.71 -19.38
C PRO A 485 -2.80 -0.69 -18.79
N ASP A 486 -3.30 -1.62 -19.60
CA ASP A 486 -3.37 -3.05 -19.23
C ASP A 486 -1.97 -3.71 -19.17
N PHE A 487 -0.98 -3.11 -19.85
CA PHE A 487 0.35 -3.69 -20.03
C PHE A 487 1.44 -2.67 -19.78
N TRP A 488 2.58 -3.15 -19.25
CA TRP A 488 3.75 -2.32 -19.06
C TRP A 488 4.33 -1.85 -20.41
N SER A 489 4.80 -0.60 -20.43
CA SER A 489 5.60 -0.02 -21.51
C SER A 489 6.63 0.98 -20.95
N SER A 490 7.62 1.36 -21.76
CA SER A 490 8.69 2.28 -21.32
C SER A 490 8.20 3.69 -20.95
N SER A 491 7.01 4.11 -21.40
CA SER A 491 6.40 5.40 -21.06
C SER A 491 5.60 5.38 -19.75
N LEU A 492 5.39 4.21 -19.14
CA LEU A 492 4.56 4.04 -17.94
C LEU A 492 4.98 4.99 -16.80
N ALA A 493 6.29 5.18 -16.61
CA ALA A 493 6.86 6.05 -15.58
C ALA A 493 6.52 7.55 -15.74
N SER A 494 5.96 7.96 -16.89
CA SER A 494 5.57 9.36 -17.15
C SER A 494 4.09 9.62 -16.89
N LEU A 495 3.30 8.58 -16.61
CA LEU A 495 1.89 8.73 -16.27
C LEU A 495 1.74 9.20 -14.82
N ASP A 496 0.58 9.78 -14.53
CA ASP A 496 0.13 9.92 -13.16
C ASP A 496 0.10 8.55 -12.47
N VAL A 497 0.44 8.53 -11.19
CA VAL A 497 0.63 7.28 -10.43
C VAL A 497 -0.65 6.44 -10.41
N HIS A 498 -1.83 7.07 -10.34
CA HIS A 498 -3.13 6.40 -10.34
C HIS A 498 -3.42 5.67 -11.65
N TYR A 499 -2.80 6.10 -12.77
CA TYR A 499 -2.92 5.40 -14.05
C TYR A 499 -1.82 4.36 -14.23
N SER A 500 -0.59 4.69 -13.82
CA SER A 500 0.53 3.74 -13.92
C SER A 500 0.31 2.47 -13.09
N SER A 501 -0.51 2.54 -12.03
CA SER A 501 -0.90 1.41 -11.17
C SER A 501 -1.61 0.28 -11.90
N GLY A 502 -2.30 0.58 -13.01
CA GLY A 502 -3.12 -0.37 -13.78
C GLY A 502 -2.41 -1.67 -14.11
N VAL A 503 -1.12 -1.61 -14.46
CA VAL A 503 -0.31 -2.79 -14.79
C VAL A 503 -0.18 -3.76 -13.61
N ALA A 504 -0.03 -3.26 -12.38
CA ALA A 504 0.14 -4.09 -11.20
C ALA A 504 -1.22 -4.59 -10.66
N ASN A 505 -2.27 -3.78 -10.80
CA ASN A 505 -3.64 -4.20 -10.56
C ASN A 505 -4.02 -5.38 -11.48
N HIS A 506 -3.69 -5.27 -12.76
CA HIS A 506 -3.93 -6.32 -13.74
C HIS A 506 -3.09 -7.57 -13.51
N TRP A 507 -1.82 -7.39 -13.16
CA TRP A 507 -0.97 -8.51 -12.73
C TRP A 507 -1.60 -9.28 -11.57
N PHE A 508 -2.09 -8.57 -10.55
CA PHE A 508 -2.69 -9.20 -9.37
C PHE A 508 -3.96 -9.96 -9.73
N TYR A 509 -4.86 -9.35 -10.51
CA TYR A 509 -6.06 -10.02 -11.01
C TYR A 509 -5.72 -11.30 -11.77
N LEU A 510 -4.77 -11.23 -12.72
CA LEU A 510 -4.36 -12.40 -13.49
C LEU A 510 -3.76 -13.49 -12.59
N LEU A 511 -2.96 -13.14 -11.60
CA LEU A 511 -2.39 -14.10 -10.64
C LEU A 511 -3.48 -14.76 -9.78
N ALA A 512 -4.44 -13.98 -9.30
CA ALA A 512 -5.47 -14.44 -8.37
C ALA A 512 -6.59 -15.22 -9.08
N PHE A 513 -7.09 -14.70 -10.21
CA PHE A 513 -8.28 -15.18 -10.92
C PHE A 513 -7.96 -15.82 -12.27
N GLY A 514 -6.92 -15.36 -12.96
CA GLY A 514 -6.57 -15.80 -14.32
C GLY A 514 -7.22 -14.95 -15.42
N GLY A 515 -6.94 -15.25 -16.67
CA GLY A 515 -7.38 -14.47 -17.85
C GLY A 515 -8.71 -14.92 -18.44
N GLY A 516 -9.69 -15.24 -17.58
CA GLY A 516 -11.03 -15.66 -17.98
C GLY A 516 -12.06 -14.53 -17.86
N ASN A 517 -13.30 -14.85 -18.24
CA ASN A 517 -14.45 -13.98 -17.97
C ASN A 517 -14.79 -14.07 -16.49
N ASP A 518 -14.78 -12.93 -15.81
CA ASP A 518 -15.26 -12.80 -14.43
C ASP A 518 -16.67 -12.19 -14.46
N PRO A 519 -17.74 -13.00 -14.39
CA PRO A 519 -19.11 -12.48 -14.42
C PRO A 519 -19.49 -11.69 -13.16
N TYR A 520 -18.67 -11.72 -12.10
CA TYR A 520 -18.91 -10.99 -10.85
C TYR A 520 -18.32 -9.58 -10.91
N THR A 521 -17.13 -9.44 -11.50
CA THR A 521 -16.52 -8.12 -11.76
C THR A 521 -17.08 -7.47 -13.01
N ASP A 522 -17.37 -8.25 -14.05
CA ASP A 522 -17.86 -7.74 -15.33
C ASP A 522 -19.13 -8.44 -15.82
N SER A 523 -20.26 -7.74 -15.68
CA SER A 523 -21.55 -8.20 -16.20
C SER A 523 -21.61 -8.23 -17.74
N LYS A 524 -20.66 -7.62 -18.44
CA LYS A 524 -20.58 -7.63 -19.91
C LYS A 524 -19.85 -8.86 -20.46
N GLY A 525 -19.19 -9.65 -19.60
CA GLY A 525 -18.51 -10.88 -19.98
C GLY A 525 -17.27 -10.66 -20.86
N GLU A 526 -16.60 -9.52 -20.73
CA GLU A 526 -15.30 -9.29 -21.36
C GLU A 526 -14.24 -10.19 -20.73
N THR A 527 -13.35 -10.70 -21.57
CA THR A 527 -12.17 -11.42 -21.13
C THR A 527 -11.07 -10.43 -20.75
N SER A 528 -10.43 -10.65 -19.61
CA SER A 528 -9.25 -9.89 -19.19
C SER A 528 -8.11 -10.08 -20.21
N PRO A 529 -7.49 -9.00 -20.71
CA PRO A 529 -6.52 -9.08 -21.79
C PRO A 529 -5.19 -9.70 -21.32
N VAL A 530 -4.43 -10.32 -22.22
CA VAL A 530 -3.04 -10.74 -21.95
C VAL A 530 -2.13 -10.25 -23.06
N TYR A 531 -0.89 -9.94 -22.72
CA TYR A 531 0.04 -9.34 -23.67
C TYR A 531 0.26 -10.26 -24.88
N THR A 532 0.40 -9.68 -26.07
CA THR A 532 0.48 -10.45 -27.31
C THR A 532 1.58 -11.50 -27.26
N GLY A 533 1.23 -12.74 -27.63
CA GLY A 533 2.14 -13.89 -27.61
C GLY A 533 2.34 -14.53 -26.22
N THR A 534 1.50 -14.17 -25.25
CA THR A 534 1.49 -14.77 -23.90
C THR A 534 0.16 -15.47 -23.62
N THR A 535 0.07 -16.14 -22.47
CA THR A 535 -1.16 -16.76 -21.97
C THR A 535 -1.36 -16.34 -20.53
N ALA A 536 -2.61 -16.35 -20.08
CA ALA A 536 -2.92 -16.16 -18.67
C ALA A 536 -2.21 -17.23 -17.79
N PRO A 537 -1.81 -16.87 -16.57
CA PRO A 537 -1.24 -17.84 -15.64
C PRO A 537 -2.31 -18.83 -15.16
N THR A 538 -1.88 -19.96 -14.62
CA THR A 538 -2.74 -20.77 -13.76
C THR A 538 -2.99 -19.97 -12.47
N PRO A 539 -4.25 -19.67 -12.12
CA PRO A 539 -4.54 -18.83 -10.95
C PRO A 539 -4.21 -19.53 -9.65
N ILE A 540 -3.80 -18.76 -8.64
CA ILE A 540 -3.44 -19.26 -7.30
C ILE A 540 -4.42 -18.82 -6.20
N GLY A 541 -5.41 -18.00 -6.54
CA GLY A 541 -6.41 -17.47 -5.60
C GLY A 541 -5.92 -16.26 -4.79
N ASN A 542 -6.89 -15.52 -4.25
CA ASN A 542 -6.69 -14.26 -3.53
C ASN A 542 -5.75 -14.37 -2.34
N ASP A 543 -5.92 -15.37 -1.48
CA ASP A 543 -5.09 -15.51 -0.28
C ASP A 543 -3.59 -15.64 -0.61
N LYS A 544 -3.24 -16.52 -1.57
CA LYS A 544 -1.84 -16.73 -1.96
C LYS A 544 -1.28 -15.50 -2.69
N ALA A 545 -2.06 -14.91 -3.61
CA ALA A 545 -1.65 -13.71 -4.33
C ALA A 545 -1.39 -12.53 -3.36
N ALA A 546 -2.31 -12.30 -2.41
CA ALA A 546 -2.20 -11.25 -1.40
C ALA A 546 -0.98 -11.45 -0.47
N ARG A 547 -0.72 -12.70 -0.03
CA ARG A 547 0.48 -13.02 0.78
C ARG A 547 1.78 -12.78 0.02
N ILE A 548 1.83 -13.12 -1.27
CA ILE A 548 2.99 -12.88 -2.13
C ILE A 548 3.22 -11.38 -2.29
N TRP A 549 2.18 -10.61 -2.61
CA TRP A 549 2.30 -9.16 -2.75
C TRP A 549 2.72 -8.49 -1.44
N TYR A 550 2.03 -8.79 -0.34
CA TYR A 550 2.34 -8.24 0.98
C TYR A 550 3.77 -8.56 1.41
N LYS A 551 4.23 -9.81 1.23
CA LYS A 551 5.62 -10.18 1.55
C LYS A 551 6.63 -9.48 0.63
N ALA A 552 6.33 -9.32 -0.66
CA ALA A 552 7.17 -8.57 -1.58
C ALA A 552 7.33 -7.11 -1.13
N LEU A 553 6.20 -6.43 -0.84
CA LEU A 553 6.16 -5.06 -0.33
C LEU A 553 6.95 -4.94 0.98
N CYS A 554 6.70 -5.82 1.95
CA CYS A 554 7.25 -5.71 3.30
C CYS A 554 8.71 -6.15 3.42
N ASP A 555 9.20 -7.07 2.58
CA ASP A 555 10.53 -7.67 2.77
C ASP A 555 11.52 -7.41 1.65
N TYR A 556 11.06 -7.12 0.43
CA TYR A 556 11.94 -7.10 -0.76
C TYR A 556 11.89 -5.80 -1.56
N MET A 557 10.77 -5.06 -1.56
CA MET A 557 10.71 -3.78 -2.26
C MET A 557 11.47 -2.67 -1.50
N THR A 558 12.06 -1.74 -2.24
CA THR A 558 12.75 -0.52 -1.79
C THR A 558 12.01 0.71 -2.27
N SER A 559 12.37 1.91 -1.81
CA SER A 559 11.65 3.14 -2.15
C SER A 559 11.60 3.44 -3.65
N GLY A 560 12.68 3.13 -4.39
CA GLY A 560 12.74 3.29 -5.85
C GLY A 560 12.38 2.04 -6.67
N THR A 561 11.63 1.08 -6.10
CA THR A 561 11.28 -0.15 -6.85
C THR A 561 10.53 0.18 -8.15
N THR A 562 10.99 -0.39 -9.26
CA THR A 562 10.32 -0.37 -10.58
C THR A 562 9.46 -1.62 -10.79
N TYR A 563 8.69 -1.72 -11.87
CA TYR A 563 7.92 -2.92 -12.22
C TYR A 563 8.82 -4.15 -12.41
N ALA A 564 10.00 -3.98 -13.00
CA ALA A 564 11.00 -5.05 -13.07
C ALA A 564 11.47 -5.46 -11.66
N GLY A 565 11.68 -4.49 -10.77
CA GLY A 565 11.99 -4.74 -9.36
C GLY A 565 10.85 -5.44 -8.61
N ALA A 566 9.60 -5.06 -8.86
CA ALA A 566 8.42 -5.69 -8.29
C ALA A 566 8.28 -7.15 -8.72
N ARG A 567 8.61 -7.46 -9.98
CA ARG A 567 8.74 -8.84 -10.46
C ARG A 567 9.80 -9.63 -9.68
N THR A 568 10.98 -9.06 -9.49
CA THR A 568 12.03 -9.72 -8.70
C THR A 568 11.57 -9.92 -7.24
N ALA A 569 10.95 -8.92 -6.62
CA ALA A 569 10.47 -8.96 -5.25
C ALA A 569 9.36 -10.00 -5.04
N THR A 570 8.39 -10.07 -5.93
CA THR A 570 7.27 -11.04 -5.87
C THR A 570 7.75 -12.47 -6.14
N LEU A 571 8.72 -12.69 -7.02
CA LEU A 571 9.36 -14.00 -7.19
C LEU A 571 10.14 -14.41 -5.94
N ALA A 572 10.89 -13.50 -5.31
CA ALA A 572 11.58 -13.76 -4.05
C ALA A 572 10.59 -14.12 -2.92
N ALA A 573 9.48 -13.38 -2.82
CA ALA A 573 8.40 -13.65 -1.88
C ALA A 573 7.74 -15.02 -2.12
N ALA A 574 7.41 -15.36 -3.36
CA ALA A 574 6.85 -16.66 -3.69
C ALA A 574 7.83 -17.82 -3.40
N ALA A 575 9.12 -17.62 -3.68
CA ALA A 575 10.15 -18.59 -3.33
C ALA A 575 10.27 -18.78 -1.81
N ALA A 576 10.16 -17.70 -1.03
CA ALA A 576 10.22 -17.76 0.43
C ALA A 576 8.99 -18.47 1.03
N LEU A 577 7.79 -18.25 0.46
CA LEU A 577 6.52 -18.81 0.95
C LEU A 577 6.29 -20.26 0.49
N TYR A 578 6.60 -20.56 -0.77
CA TYR A 578 6.18 -21.80 -1.44
C TYR A 578 7.34 -22.58 -2.09
N GLY A 579 8.53 -21.96 -2.23
CA GLY A 579 9.70 -22.54 -2.89
C GLY A 579 9.82 -22.15 -4.37
N SER A 580 11.05 -22.03 -4.87
CA SER A 580 11.32 -21.57 -6.25
C SER A 580 10.89 -22.56 -7.35
N ALA A 581 10.56 -23.79 -6.99
CA ALA A 581 10.04 -24.82 -7.90
C ALA A 581 8.51 -24.98 -7.81
N SER A 582 7.82 -24.13 -7.05
CA SER A 582 6.39 -24.26 -6.80
C SER A 582 5.54 -23.76 -7.97
N ALA A 583 4.27 -24.18 -8.00
CA ALA A 583 3.30 -23.68 -8.96
C ALA A 583 3.05 -22.17 -8.78
N GLU A 584 3.08 -21.67 -7.55
CA GLU A 584 2.94 -20.25 -7.21
C GLU A 584 4.09 -19.42 -7.75
N TYR A 585 5.34 -19.86 -7.58
CA TYR A 585 6.50 -19.16 -8.16
C TYR A 585 6.38 -19.05 -9.67
N LYS A 586 5.97 -20.14 -10.34
CA LYS A 586 5.73 -20.14 -11.78
C LYS A 586 4.59 -19.19 -12.17
N ALA A 587 3.46 -19.24 -11.46
CA ALA A 587 2.29 -18.40 -11.73
C ALA A 587 2.61 -16.90 -11.59
N VAL A 588 3.43 -16.50 -10.60
CA VAL A 588 3.92 -15.13 -10.45
C VAL A 588 4.69 -14.68 -11.70
N GLY A 589 5.62 -15.51 -12.18
CA GLY A 589 6.41 -15.21 -13.38
C GLY A 589 5.56 -15.14 -14.66
N ASP A 590 4.61 -16.06 -14.81
CA ASP A 590 3.67 -16.10 -15.93
C ASP A 590 2.75 -14.87 -15.92
N ALA A 591 2.22 -14.46 -14.76
CA ALA A 591 1.37 -13.28 -14.61
C ALA A 591 2.12 -11.99 -14.99
N TRP A 592 3.38 -11.83 -14.55
CA TRP A 592 4.18 -10.66 -14.94
C TRP A 592 4.45 -10.63 -16.45
N THR A 593 4.71 -11.81 -17.03
CA THR A 593 4.87 -11.94 -18.48
C THR A 593 3.60 -11.53 -19.23
N ALA A 594 2.43 -11.90 -18.71
CA ALA A 594 1.12 -11.54 -19.27
C ALA A 594 0.82 -10.04 -19.23
N VAL A 595 1.49 -9.27 -18.37
CA VAL A 595 1.43 -7.79 -18.35
C VAL A 595 2.67 -7.11 -18.93
N ASN A 596 3.47 -7.82 -19.73
CA ASN A 596 4.68 -7.33 -20.39
C ASN A 596 5.85 -6.92 -19.47
N VAL A 597 5.91 -7.49 -18.26
CA VAL A 597 7.07 -7.36 -17.35
C VAL A 597 7.83 -8.68 -17.38
N LYS A 598 8.86 -8.78 -18.23
CA LYS A 598 9.55 -10.05 -18.53
C LYS A 598 10.80 -10.29 -17.74
#